data_AF-A0A811RQT1-F1
#
_entry.id   AF-A0A811RQT1-F1
#
_cell.length_a   1.000
_cell.length_b   1.000
_cell.length_c   1.000
_cell.angle_alpha   90.00
_cell.angle_beta   90.00
_cell.angle_gamma   90.00
#
_symmetry.space_group_name_H-M   'P 1'
#
loop_
_entity.id
_entity.type
_entity.pdbx_description
1 polymer ?
#
loop_
_entity_poly.entity_id
_entity_poly.type
_entity_poly.pdbx_seq_one_letter_code
_entity_poly.pdbx_strand_id
1 'polypeptide(L)'
;MSSWDDEDSAAAAEAAATDVELLKRAWRNEKAAPEILRFDSPLVSRVREQIQLLVRFSLSVFLLDRVPPLHPPPAALDLTGVPSPGVVSFQEETLDDFADSGVDDLVVSLYQMDLDRTLFLLRSYLRLRLQKIDKYTMHISRSDDLLSRLSQQERRFAKSCAEIMEKHLEQSVLSKLPYGYDSVTRQSLSSTEDDTVPEPQLDTFVFCKTKSDVGAFQLDDITSNLTNGNEDVLAIISSTHAWSPSAVILSDRFWSVVTHEEAIGWLDMKPGISTSKLL
;
A
#
# COMPACT_ATOMS: atom_id res chain seq x y z
N MET A 1 2.92 -14.53 39.15
CA MET A 1 1.65 -14.77 38.43
C MET A 1 1.23 -13.46 37.82
N SER A 2 1.67 -13.18 36.58
CA SER A 2 1.38 -11.96 35.81
C SER A 2 2.15 -12.05 34.48
N SER A 3 1.83 -13.07 33.68
CA SER A 3 2.49 -13.33 32.37
C SER A 3 1.47 -13.70 31.28
N TRP A 4 0.18 -13.68 31.61
CA TRP A 4 -0.90 -14.15 30.73
C TRP A 4 -1.74 -12.98 30.19
N ASP A 5 -1.57 -11.76 30.72
CA ASP A 5 -2.35 -10.57 30.31
C ASP A 5 -1.74 -9.83 29.11
N ASP A 6 -0.42 -9.92 28.89
CA ASP A 6 0.25 -9.19 27.81
C ASP A 6 0.05 -9.84 26.43
N GLU A 7 -0.04 -11.17 26.35
CA GLU A 7 -0.28 -11.88 25.09
C GLU A 7 -1.72 -11.70 24.58
N ASP A 8 -2.71 -11.68 25.47
CA ASP A 8 -4.11 -11.47 25.13
C ASP A 8 -4.38 -10.02 24.70
N SER A 9 -3.68 -9.05 25.30
CA SER A 9 -3.80 -7.61 24.97
C SER A 9 -3.26 -7.27 23.58
N ALA A 10 -2.10 -7.81 23.20
CA ALA A 10 -1.52 -7.60 21.87
C ALA A 10 -2.35 -8.28 20.76
N ALA A 11 -2.85 -9.49 21.01
CA ALA A 11 -3.73 -10.19 20.07
C ALA A 11 -5.10 -9.49 19.92
N ALA A 12 -5.64 -8.91 21.00
CA ALA A 12 -6.87 -8.12 20.96
C ALA A 12 -6.68 -6.79 20.19
N ALA A 13 -5.52 -6.13 20.32
CA ALA A 13 -5.19 -4.93 19.57
C ALA A 13 -5.00 -5.22 18.06
N GLU A 14 -4.45 -6.39 17.71
CA GLU A 14 -4.33 -6.86 16.32
C GLU A 14 -5.70 -7.20 15.71
N ALA A 15 -6.60 -7.81 16.50
CA ALA A 15 -7.99 -8.06 16.11
C ALA A 15 -8.83 -6.77 15.95
N ALA A 16 -8.38 -5.66 16.54
CA ALA A 16 -9.02 -4.35 16.43
C ALA A 16 -8.42 -3.46 15.32
N ALA A 17 -7.31 -3.86 14.69
CA ALA A 17 -6.65 -3.07 13.66
C ALA A 17 -7.55 -2.96 12.42
N THR A 18 -7.83 -1.72 12.01
CA THR A 18 -8.62 -1.47 10.81
C THR A 18 -7.83 -1.87 9.56
N ASP A 19 -8.53 -2.27 8.49
CA ASP A 19 -7.88 -2.57 7.19
C ASP A 19 -7.05 -1.38 6.67
N VAL A 20 -7.42 -0.15 7.03
CA VAL A 20 -6.67 1.07 6.71
C VAL A 20 -5.33 1.12 7.46
N GLU A 21 -5.28 0.73 8.73
CA GLU A 21 -4.04 0.68 9.52
C GLU A 21 -3.09 -0.41 9.03
N LEU A 22 -3.64 -1.59 8.72
CA LEU A 22 -2.89 -2.67 8.09
C LEU A 22 -2.32 -2.22 6.73
N LEU A 23 -3.10 -1.51 5.91
CA LEU A 23 -2.61 -0.98 4.64
C LEU A 23 -1.53 0.11 4.84
N LYS A 24 -1.68 1.00 5.83
CA LYS A 24 -0.65 2.01 6.17
C LYS A 24 0.65 1.33 6.55
N ARG A 25 0.59 0.23 7.30
CA ARG A 25 1.75 -0.56 7.66
C ARG A 25 2.38 -1.23 6.45
N ALA A 26 1.60 -1.95 5.64
CA ALA A 26 2.09 -2.59 4.42
C ALA A 26 2.77 -1.57 3.50
N TRP A 27 2.19 -0.38 3.36
CA TRP A 27 2.76 0.74 2.63
C TRP A 27 4.11 1.22 3.20
N ARG A 28 4.21 1.46 4.51
CA ARG A 28 5.49 1.86 5.15
C ARG A 28 6.56 0.80 4.99
N ASN A 29 6.18 -0.46 5.20
CA ASN A 29 7.08 -1.59 5.09
C ASN A 29 7.62 -1.71 3.67
N GLU A 30 6.74 -1.65 2.68
CA GLU A 30 7.13 -1.67 1.28
C GLU A 30 8.01 -0.48 0.92
N LYS A 31 7.73 0.72 1.43
CA LYS A 31 8.56 1.91 1.18
C LYS A 31 9.99 1.77 1.72
N ALA A 32 10.16 1.09 2.85
CA ALA A 32 11.46 0.94 3.52
C ALA A 32 12.26 -0.28 3.07
N ALA A 33 11.60 -1.36 2.66
CA ALA A 33 12.29 -2.57 2.22
C ALA A 33 13.04 -2.32 0.89
N PRO A 34 14.32 -2.71 0.77
CA PRO A 34 15.06 -2.63 -0.50
C PRO A 34 14.58 -3.68 -1.52
N GLU A 35 14.06 -4.81 -1.03
CA GLU A 35 13.48 -5.89 -1.83
C GLU A 35 11.95 -5.83 -1.88
N ILE A 36 11.35 -6.64 -2.76
CA ILE A 36 9.88 -6.75 -2.88
C ILE A 36 9.31 -7.64 -1.76
N LEU A 37 8.33 -7.11 -1.03
CA LEU A 37 7.66 -7.86 0.03
C LEU A 37 6.52 -8.73 -0.51
N ARG A 38 5.99 -9.63 0.33
CA ARG A 38 4.81 -10.45 0.00
C ARG A 38 3.57 -9.59 -0.22
N PHE A 39 2.89 -9.82 -1.34
CA PHE A 39 1.62 -9.18 -1.64
C PHE A 39 0.50 -9.72 -0.76
N ASP A 40 -0.06 -8.86 0.08
CA ASP A 40 -1.23 -9.18 0.91
C ASP A 40 -2.52 -9.11 0.09
N SER A 41 -2.85 -10.20 -0.61
CA SER A 41 -4.08 -10.29 -1.42
C SER A 41 -5.36 -10.12 -0.58
N PRO A 42 -5.50 -10.78 0.60
CA PRO A 42 -6.68 -10.62 1.44
C PRO A 42 -6.92 -9.16 1.86
N LEU A 43 -5.89 -8.47 2.37
CA LEU A 43 -6.01 -7.08 2.79
C LEU A 43 -6.39 -6.16 1.64
N VAL A 44 -5.70 -6.27 0.50
CA VAL A 44 -5.98 -5.43 -0.67
C VAL A 44 -7.38 -5.69 -1.22
N SER A 45 -7.89 -6.93 -1.18
CA SER A 45 -9.26 -7.23 -1.59
C SER A 45 -10.28 -6.52 -0.71
N ARG A 46 -10.16 -6.66 0.62
CA ARG A 46 -11.08 -6.03 1.57
C ARG A 46 -11.06 -4.51 1.46
N VAL A 47 -9.88 -3.89 1.41
CA VAL A 47 -9.78 -2.42 1.22
C VAL A 47 -10.41 -1.99 -0.10
N ARG A 48 -10.20 -2.74 -1.19
CA ARG A 48 -10.79 -2.40 -2.49
C ARG A 48 -12.32 -2.51 -2.46
N GLU A 49 -12.86 -3.54 -1.80
CA GLU A 49 -14.29 -3.72 -1.62
C GLU A 49 -14.89 -2.59 -0.79
N GLN A 50 -14.26 -2.22 0.33
CA GLN A 50 -14.68 -1.08 1.15
C GLN A 50 -14.68 0.23 0.35
N ILE A 51 -13.62 0.51 -0.41
CA ILE A 51 -13.54 1.67 -1.31
C ILE A 51 -14.69 1.64 -2.34
N GLN A 52 -14.98 0.49 -2.95
CA GLN A 52 -16.06 0.37 -3.94
C GLN A 52 -17.44 0.63 -3.32
N LEU A 53 -17.67 0.15 -2.09
CA LEU A 53 -18.90 0.41 -1.36
C LEU A 53 -19.05 1.90 -1.03
N LEU A 54 -17.99 2.54 -0.53
CA LEU A 54 -17.99 3.98 -0.22
C LEU A 54 -18.21 4.84 -1.47
N VAL A 55 -17.55 4.51 -2.60
CA VAL A 55 -17.77 5.21 -3.87
C VAL A 55 -19.23 5.08 -4.33
N ARG A 56 -19.82 3.88 -4.21
CA ARG A 56 -21.22 3.65 -4.58
C ARG A 56 -22.17 4.43 -3.68
N PHE A 57 -21.91 4.46 -2.37
CA PHE A 57 -22.70 5.22 -1.41
C PHE A 57 -22.65 6.73 -1.70
N SER A 58 -21.45 7.29 -1.87
CA SER A 58 -21.30 8.70 -2.26
C SER A 58 -22.03 9.00 -3.56
N LEU A 59 -21.86 8.18 -4.61
CA LEU A 59 -22.57 8.38 -5.87
C LEU A 59 -24.09 8.29 -5.74
N SER A 60 -24.62 7.40 -4.90
CA SER A 60 -26.07 7.33 -4.66
C SER A 60 -26.62 8.58 -3.99
N VAL A 61 -25.90 9.13 -2.99
CA VAL A 61 -26.28 10.39 -2.33
C VAL A 61 -26.21 11.57 -3.32
N PHE A 62 -25.14 11.64 -4.11
CA PHE A 62 -24.95 12.70 -5.11
C PHE A 62 -25.94 12.61 -6.29
N LEU A 63 -26.35 11.41 -6.73
CA LEU A 63 -27.34 11.27 -7.80
C LEU A 63 -28.76 11.63 -7.35
N LEU A 64 -29.09 11.42 -6.08
CA LEU A 64 -30.39 11.76 -5.51
C LEU A 64 -30.57 13.29 -5.39
N ASP A 65 -29.50 14.05 -5.11
CA ASP A 65 -29.55 15.50 -4.90
C ASP A 65 -29.42 16.34 -6.21
N ARG A 66 -29.01 15.73 -7.32
CA ARG A 66 -28.67 16.44 -8.58
C ARG A 66 -29.57 16.16 -9.77
N VAL A 67 -30.62 15.35 -9.63
CA VAL A 67 -31.68 15.24 -10.64
C VAL A 67 -32.90 16.03 -10.16
N PRO A 68 -32.99 17.35 -10.44
CA PRO A 68 -34.30 17.99 -10.40
C PRO A 68 -35.21 17.23 -11.38
N PRO A 69 -36.49 16.99 -11.06
CA PRO A 69 -37.41 16.39 -12.01
C PRO A 69 -37.37 17.24 -13.27
N LEU A 70 -36.79 16.68 -14.34
CA LEU A 70 -36.57 17.36 -15.61
C LEU A 70 -37.93 17.50 -16.31
N HIS A 71 -38.67 18.51 -15.86
CA HIS A 71 -40.02 18.85 -16.27
C HIS A 71 -41.06 17.72 -16.07
N PRO A 72 -42.32 18.06 -15.74
CA PRO A 72 -43.39 17.12 -16.00
C PRO A 72 -43.35 16.76 -17.51
N PRO A 73 -43.54 15.48 -17.89
CA PRO A 73 -43.68 15.13 -19.30
C PRO A 73 -44.75 16.05 -19.91
N PRO A 74 -44.55 16.63 -21.11
CA PRO A 74 -45.55 17.49 -21.71
C PRO A 74 -46.85 16.72 -21.71
N ALA A 75 -47.86 17.27 -21.03
CA ALA A 75 -49.20 16.72 -21.04
C ALA A 75 -49.53 16.45 -22.50
N ALA A 76 -49.75 15.18 -22.84
CA ALA A 76 -50.27 14.83 -24.15
C ALA A 76 -51.66 15.46 -24.23
N LEU A 77 -51.72 16.67 -24.77
CA LEU A 77 -52.96 17.35 -25.10
C LEU A 77 -53.58 16.55 -26.24
N ASP A 78 -54.62 15.77 -25.95
CA ASP A 78 -55.56 15.39 -27.00
C ASP A 78 -56.34 16.64 -27.46
N LEU A 79 -56.75 16.66 -28.72
CA LEU A 79 -57.26 17.82 -29.50
C LEU A 79 -58.58 18.43 -28.99
N THR A 80 -58.99 18.16 -27.76
CA THR A 80 -60.26 18.61 -27.19
C THR A 80 -60.16 19.29 -25.82
N GLY A 81 -58.97 19.41 -25.21
CA GLY A 81 -58.75 20.32 -24.08
C GLY A 81 -59.50 20.00 -22.78
N VAL A 82 -59.78 18.73 -22.48
CA VAL A 82 -60.35 18.29 -21.19
C VAL A 82 -59.39 17.33 -20.48
N PRO A 83 -59.05 17.54 -19.19
CA PRO A 83 -58.19 16.61 -18.45
C PRO A 83 -58.94 15.31 -18.15
N SER A 84 -58.35 14.17 -18.51
CA SER A 84 -58.87 12.84 -18.16
C SER A 84 -58.61 12.54 -16.67
N PRO A 85 -59.64 12.18 -15.89
CA PRO A 85 -59.46 11.78 -14.50
C PRO A 85 -59.05 10.30 -14.48
N GLY A 86 -57.77 10.01 -14.22
CA GLY A 86 -57.39 8.58 -14.10
C GLY A 86 -55.92 8.19 -14.02
N VAL A 87 -54.95 9.09 -13.93
CA VAL A 87 -53.54 8.68 -13.72
C VAL A 87 -52.90 9.57 -12.66
N VAL A 88 -53.24 9.29 -11.40
CA VAL A 88 -52.42 9.62 -10.24
C VAL A 88 -52.20 8.30 -9.51
N SER A 89 -50.99 8.12 -8.96
CA SER A 89 -50.46 6.92 -8.29
C SER A 89 -49.93 5.87 -9.25
N PHE A 90 -48.61 5.90 -9.49
CA PHE A 90 -47.73 4.73 -9.55
C PHE A 90 -46.31 5.18 -9.96
N GLN A 91 -45.72 6.15 -9.25
CA GLN A 91 -44.27 6.42 -9.33
C GLN A 91 -43.73 7.41 -8.30
N GLU A 92 -44.46 7.71 -7.22
CA GLU A 92 -44.03 8.68 -6.20
C GLU A 92 -43.81 8.04 -4.82
N GLU A 93 -43.95 6.71 -4.69
CA GLU A 93 -43.87 6.00 -3.40
C GLU A 93 -42.47 5.39 -3.13
N THR A 94 -41.43 5.79 -3.86
CA THR A 94 -40.07 5.24 -3.65
C THR A 94 -38.99 6.32 -3.59
N LEU A 95 -39.33 7.58 -3.85
CA LEU A 95 -38.37 8.70 -3.83
C LEU A 95 -38.42 9.50 -2.51
N ASP A 96 -39.55 9.51 -1.81
CA ASP A 96 -39.68 10.20 -0.52
C ASP A 96 -39.04 9.45 0.65
N ASP A 97 -38.86 8.13 0.55
CA ASP A 97 -38.33 7.30 1.66
C ASP A 97 -36.80 7.45 1.85
N PHE A 98 -36.10 8.12 0.92
CA PHE A 98 -34.67 8.42 1.04
C PHE A 98 -34.36 9.90 1.32
N ALA A 99 -35.31 10.81 1.03
CA ALA A 99 -35.21 12.22 1.39
C ALA A 99 -35.22 12.43 2.91
N ASP A 100 -35.75 11.47 3.67
CA ASP A 100 -35.79 11.47 5.14
C ASP A 100 -34.52 10.91 5.81
N SER A 101 -33.50 10.50 5.02
CA SER A 101 -32.27 9.92 5.61
C SER A 101 -31.36 10.94 6.29
N GLY A 102 -31.62 12.25 6.15
CA GLY A 102 -31.05 13.30 6.99
C GLY A 102 -29.53 13.26 7.16
N VAL A 103 -28.78 12.74 6.18
CA VAL A 103 -27.33 12.62 6.30
C VAL A 103 -26.73 14.01 6.12
N ASP A 104 -26.21 14.56 7.21
CA ASP A 104 -25.57 15.88 7.25
C ASP A 104 -24.50 16.01 6.15
N ASP A 105 -24.51 17.12 5.41
CA ASP A 105 -23.53 17.45 4.37
C ASP A 105 -22.09 17.36 4.90
N LEU A 106 -21.90 17.71 6.18
CA LEU A 106 -20.61 17.55 6.87
C LEU A 106 -20.17 16.08 6.98
N VAL A 107 -21.11 15.17 7.22
CA VAL A 107 -20.85 13.72 7.32
C VAL A 107 -20.49 13.15 5.95
N VAL A 108 -21.18 13.56 4.89
CA VAL A 108 -20.85 13.18 3.51
C VAL A 108 -19.45 13.68 3.13
N SER A 109 -19.13 14.93 3.45
CA SER A 109 -17.81 15.53 3.22
C SER A 109 -16.69 14.79 3.97
N LEU A 110 -16.94 14.39 5.22
CA LEU A 110 -16.00 13.60 6.02
C LEU A 110 -15.73 12.23 5.37
N TYR A 111 -16.77 11.49 4.96
CA TYR A 111 -16.61 10.21 4.26
C TYR A 111 -15.86 10.37 2.93
N GLN A 112 -16.12 11.44 2.19
CA GLN A 112 -15.42 11.71 0.93
C GLN A 112 -13.92 11.96 1.16
N MET A 113 -13.55 12.74 2.18
CA MET A 113 -12.15 13.00 2.54
C MET A 113 -11.42 11.72 2.96
N ASP A 114 -12.05 10.86 3.76
CA ASP A 114 -11.45 9.61 4.20
C ASP A 114 -11.34 8.58 3.07
N LEU A 115 -12.32 8.57 2.16
CA LEU A 115 -12.25 7.81 0.92
C LEU A 115 -11.05 8.24 0.07
N ASP A 116 -10.86 9.54 -0.13
CA ASP A 116 -9.74 10.08 -0.92
C ASP A 116 -8.39 9.74 -0.30
N ARG A 117 -8.26 9.83 1.03
CA ARG A 117 -7.05 9.43 1.78
C ARG A 117 -6.75 7.95 1.61
N THR A 118 -7.76 7.09 1.76
CA THR A 118 -7.60 5.63 1.64
C THR A 118 -7.25 5.23 0.20
N LEU A 119 -7.90 5.85 -0.78
CA LEU A 119 -7.58 5.69 -2.20
C LEU A 119 -6.15 6.12 -2.53
N PHE A 120 -5.71 7.27 -2.01
CA PHE A 120 -4.33 7.72 -2.18
C PHE A 120 -3.34 6.70 -1.62
N LEU A 121 -3.58 6.22 -0.40
CA LEU A 121 -2.72 5.25 0.26
C LEU A 121 -2.62 3.94 -0.54
N LEU A 122 -3.76 3.38 -0.97
CA LEU A 122 -3.78 2.16 -1.77
C LEU A 122 -3.03 2.35 -3.10
N ARG A 123 -3.27 3.47 -3.80
CA ARG A 123 -2.57 3.79 -5.06
C ARG A 123 -1.07 3.96 -4.83
N SER A 124 -0.67 4.62 -3.75
CA SER A 124 0.74 4.82 -3.39
C SER A 124 1.44 3.48 -3.13
N TYR A 125 0.80 2.58 -2.36
CA TYR A 125 1.30 1.22 -2.12
C TYR A 125 1.49 0.42 -3.40
N LEU A 126 0.47 0.37 -4.27
CA LEU A 126 0.56 -0.37 -5.52
C LEU A 126 1.61 0.23 -6.48
N ARG A 127 1.74 1.56 -6.53
CA ARG A 127 2.77 2.23 -7.34
C ARG A 127 4.19 1.91 -6.87
N LEU A 128 4.44 1.93 -5.56
CA LEU A 128 5.74 1.55 -4.98
C LEU A 128 6.14 0.13 -5.39
N ARG A 129 5.19 -0.80 -5.30
CA ARG A 129 5.41 -2.19 -5.71
C ARG A 129 5.72 -2.31 -7.19
N LEU A 130 4.95 -1.66 -8.06
CA LEU A 130 5.21 -1.66 -9.50
C LEU A 130 6.58 -1.05 -9.84
N GLN A 131 7.00 0.01 -9.16
CA GLN A 131 8.33 0.60 -9.35
C GLN A 131 9.46 -0.37 -8.98
N LYS A 132 9.32 -1.11 -7.86
CA LYS A 132 10.29 -2.15 -7.48
C LYS A 132 10.32 -3.31 -8.46
N ILE A 133 9.12 -3.75 -8.90
CA ILE A 133 9.00 -4.83 -9.87
C ILE A 133 9.70 -4.43 -11.17
N ASP A 134 9.42 -3.24 -11.69
CA ASP A 134 10.03 -2.72 -12.91
C ASP A 134 11.56 -2.68 -12.79
N LYS A 135 12.08 -2.11 -11.70
CA LYS A 135 13.52 -1.99 -11.43
C LYS A 135 14.24 -3.34 -11.34
N TYR A 136 13.62 -4.34 -10.72
CA TYR A 136 14.24 -5.64 -10.45
C TYR A 136 13.60 -6.78 -11.26
N THR A 137 13.00 -6.47 -12.42
CA THR A 137 12.21 -7.42 -13.21
C THR A 137 12.98 -8.72 -13.52
N MET A 138 14.23 -8.61 -13.97
CA MET A 138 15.07 -9.74 -14.35
C MET A 138 15.48 -10.58 -13.13
N HIS A 139 15.81 -9.93 -12.01
CA HIS A 139 16.13 -10.59 -10.74
C HIS A 139 14.92 -11.35 -10.18
N ILE A 140 13.73 -10.72 -10.18
CA ILE A 140 12.49 -11.34 -9.72
C ILE A 140 12.12 -12.54 -10.58
N SER A 141 12.28 -12.45 -11.91
CA SER A 141 11.89 -13.52 -12.84
C SER A 141 12.71 -14.82 -12.68
N ARG A 142 13.84 -14.78 -11.98
CA ARG A 142 14.73 -15.92 -11.73
C ARG A 142 14.49 -16.62 -10.40
N SER A 143 13.75 -15.99 -9.50
CA SER A 143 13.50 -16.52 -8.17
C SER A 143 12.02 -16.86 -8.00
N ASP A 144 11.74 -18.15 -7.88
CA ASP A 144 10.37 -18.64 -7.63
C ASP A 144 9.80 -18.12 -6.31
N ASP A 145 10.64 -17.93 -5.28
CA ASP A 145 10.20 -17.30 -4.02
C ASP A 145 9.71 -15.87 -4.29
N LEU A 146 10.49 -15.05 -5.01
CA LEU A 146 10.10 -13.67 -5.32
C LEU A 146 8.85 -13.63 -6.20
N LEU A 147 8.73 -14.49 -7.20
CA LEU A 147 7.51 -14.61 -8.01
C LEU A 147 6.27 -14.98 -7.18
N SER A 148 6.44 -15.79 -6.12
CA SER A 148 5.35 -16.12 -5.20
C SER A 148 4.85 -14.91 -4.40
N ARG A 149 5.72 -13.90 -4.18
CA ARG A 149 5.40 -12.65 -3.48
C ARG A 149 4.55 -11.69 -4.30
N LEU A 150 4.37 -11.90 -5.61
CA LEU A 150 3.63 -11.00 -6.50
C LEU A 150 2.17 -11.43 -6.65
N SER A 151 1.28 -10.44 -6.79
CA SER A 151 -0.11 -10.67 -7.25
C SER A 151 -0.16 -11.18 -8.68
N GLN A 152 -1.29 -11.75 -9.11
CA GLN A 152 -1.45 -12.24 -10.48
C GLN A 152 -1.26 -11.13 -11.52
N GLN A 153 -1.74 -9.92 -11.24
CA GLN A 153 -1.62 -8.76 -12.11
C GLN A 153 -0.16 -8.27 -12.16
N GLU A 154 0.53 -8.25 -11.02
CA GLU A 154 1.95 -7.92 -10.92
C GLU A 154 2.82 -8.89 -11.71
N ARG A 155 2.54 -10.21 -11.68
CA ARG A 155 3.28 -11.20 -12.46
C ARG A 155 3.11 -10.99 -13.96
N ARG A 156 1.90 -10.67 -14.41
CA ARG A 156 1.64 -10.33 -15.83
C ARG A 156 2.39 -9.08 -16.25
N PHE A 157 2.41 -8.06 -15.38
CA PHE A 157 3.18 -6.84 -15.60
C PHE A 157 4.69 -7.13 -15.70
N ALA A 158 5.26 -7.86 -14.73
CA ALA A 158 6.68 -8.24 -14.72
C ALA A 158 7.08 -9.00 -15.99
N LYS A 159 6.27 -9.99 -16.40
CA LYS A 159 6.49 -10.75 -17.64
C LYS A 159 6.49 -9.83 -18.86
N SER A 160 5.50 -8.92 -18.96
CA SER A 160 5.43 -7.98 -20.07
C SER A 160 6.63 -7.02 -20.09
N CYS A 161 7.09 -6.54 -18.93
CA CYS A 161 8.27 -5.67 -18.86
C CYS A 161 9.53 -6.40 -19.33
N ALA A 162 9.73 -7.65 -18.90
CA ALA A 162 10.85 -8.47 -19.34
C ALA A 162 10.86 -8.66 -20.87
N GLU A 163 9.74 -9.08 -21.43
CA GLU A 163 9.59 -9.33 -22.87
C GLU A 163 9.81 -8.07 -23.72
N ILE A 164 9.27 -6.93 -23.27
CA ILE A 164 9.43 -5.65 -23.97
C ILE A 164 10.89 -5.19 -23.92
N MET A 165 11.53 -5.27 -22.75
CA MET A 165 12.92 -4.84 -22.57
C MET A 165 13.89 -5.71 -23.37
N GLU A 166 13.74 -7.03 -23.28
CA GLU A 166 14.58 -8.00 -24.00
C GLU A 166 14.51 -7.75 -25.51
N LYS A 167 13.30 -7.70 -26.07
CA LYS A 167 13.08 -7.44 -27.49
C LYS A 167 13.66 -6.10 -27.93
N HIS A 168 13.50 -5.05 -27.13
CA HIS A 168 14.04 -3.73 -27.45
C HIS A 168 15.57 -3.76 -27.50
N LEU A 169 16.21 -4.35 -26.49
CA LEU A 169 17.68 -4.42 -26.42
C LEU A 169 18.26 -5.30 -27.53
N GLU A 170 17.63 -6.43 -27.84
CA GLU A 170 17.99 -7.32 -28.96
C GLU A 170 17.98 -6.57 -30.30
N GLN A 171 16.89 -5.85 -30.58
CA GLN A 171 16.69 -5.16 -31.85
C GLN A 171 17.58 -3.91 -31.98
N SER A 172 17.77 -3.16 -30.90
CA SER A 172 18.51 -1.91 -30.94
C SER A 172 20.03 -2.11 -30.90
N VAL A 173 20.53 -3.01 -30.05
CA VAL A 173 21.96 -3.10 -29.70
C VAL A 173 22.50 -4.52 -29.78
N LEU A 174 21.91 -5.49 -29.08
CA LEU A 174 22.58 -6.78 -28.81
C LEU A 174 22.85 -7.59 -30.08
N SER A 175 21.93 -7.57 -31.05
CA SER A 175 22.13 -8.23 -32.36
C SER A 175 23.29 -7.68 -33.20
N LYS A 176 23.80 -6.50 -32.85
CA LYS A 176 24.92 -5.83 -33.53
C LYS A 176 26.25 -6.00 -32.80
N LEU A 177 26.23 -6.60 -31.61
CA LEU A 177 27.44 -6.78 -30.81
C LEU A 177 28.24 -8.01 -31.28
N PRO A 178 29.58 -7.97 -31.15
CA PRO A 178 30.42 -9.13 -31.41
C PRO A 178 30.05 -10.33 -30.52
N TYR A 179 30.40 -11.53 -30.97
CA TYR A 179 30.14 -12.78 -30.26
C TYR A 179 30.55 -12.71 -28.78
N GLY A 180 29.65 -13.11 -27.89
CA GLY A 180 29.90 -13.16 -26.45
C GLY A 180 29.60 -11.87 -25.68
N TYR A 181 29.03 -10.87 -26.36
CA TYR A 181 28.51 -9.62 -25.79
C TYR A 181 27.03 -9.40 -26.12
N ASP A 182 26.37 -10.36 -26.76
CA ASP A 182 24.98 -10.32 -27.21
C ASP A 182 23.96 -10.67 -26.11
N SER A 183 24.43 -10.90 -24.89
CA SER A 183 23.58 -11.21 -23.74
C SER A 183 23.05 -9.94 -23.06
N VAL A 184 21.78 -9.98 -22.64
CA VAL A 184 21.18 -8.94 -21.78
C VAL A 184 21.61 -9.03 -20.32
N THR A 185 22.09 -10.20 -19.88
CA THR A 185 22.33 -10.52 -18.47
C THR A 185 23.81 -10.70 -18.13
N ARG A 186 24.65 -10.93 -19.13
CA ARG A 186 26.10 -11.11 -18.98
C ARG A 186 26.84 -10.01 -19.72
N GLN A 187 27.83 -9.42 -19.05
CA GLN A 187 28.65 -8.39 -19.67
C GLN A 187 29.63 -8.97 -20.69
N SER A 188 30.12 -10.20 -20.47
CA SER A 188 31.12 -10.83 -21.34
C SER A 188 31.13 -12.36 -21.16
N LEU A 189 31.91 -13.04 -22.01
CA LEU A 189 32.19 -14.47 -21.89
C LEU A 189 32.95 -14.83 -20.59
N SER A 190 33.70 -13.89 -20.02
CA SER A 190 34.44 -14.09 -18.77
C SER A 190 33.61 -13.83 -17.51
N SER A 191 32.42 -13.25 -17.64
CA SER A 191 31.47 -13.14 -16.52
C SER A 191 31.19 -14.56 -16.02
N THR A 192 31.18 -14.77 -14.71
CA THR A 192 30.82 -16.07 -14.13
C THR A 192 29.30 -16.17 -13.97
N GLU A 193 28.68 -15.07 -13.59
CA GLU A 193 27.25 -14.95 -13.29
C GLU A 193 26.61 -13.85 -14.15
N ASP A 194 25.37 -13.50 -13.81
CA ASP A 194 24.60 -12.48 -14.51
C ASP A 194 24.87 -11.08 -13.94
N ASP A 195 26.12 -10.64 -14.08
CA ASP A 195 26.69 -9.46 -13.43
C ASP A 195 26.03 -8.12 -13.83
N THR A 196 25.20 -8.10 -14.89
CA THR A 196 24.50 -6.88 -15.34
C THR A 196 23.09 -6.74 -14.78
N VAL A 197 22.58 -7.75 -14.08
CA VAL A 197 21.24 -7.73 -13.51
C VAL A 197 21.24 -6.94 -12.20
N PRO A 198 20.46 -5.86 -12.07
CA PRO A 198 20.39 -5.10 -10.83
C PRO A 198 19.70 -5.91 -9.74
N GLU A 199 20.32 -5.97 -8.56
CA GLU A 199 19.79 -6.65 -7.37
C GLU A 199 19.52 -5.66 -6.23
N PRO A 200 18.54 -5.95 -5.35
CA PRO A 200 18.29 -5.13 -4.17
C PRO A 200 19.44 -5.25 -3.16
N GLN A 201 19.89 -4.12 -2.62
CA GLN A 201 20.93 -4.08 -1.58
C GLN A 201 20.35 -4.47 -0.22
N LEU A 202 20.49 -5.73 0.17
CA LEU A 202 19.92 -6.25 1.42
C LEU A 202 20.65 -5.76 2.69
N ASP A 203 21.88 -5.28 2.55
CA ASP A 203 22.67 -4.67 3.64
C ASP A 203 22.30 -3.19 3.89
N THR A 204 21.25 -2.70 3.23
CA THR A 204 20.71 -1.36 3.51
C THR A 204 20.12 -1.32 4.91
N PHE A 205 20.34 -0.22 5.62
CA PHE A 205 19.76 0.00 6.93
C PHE A 205 18.35 0.60 6.85
N VAL A 206 17.47 0.17 7.75
CA VAL A 206 16.12 0.70 7.94
C VAL A 206 15.93 1.23 9.36
N PHE A 207 15.09 2.25 9.49
CA PHE A 207 14.71 2.79 10.79
C PHE A 207 13.51 2.03 11.35
N CYS A 208 13.62 1.59 12.60
CA CYS A 208 12.56 0.88 13.30
C CYS A 208 12.31 1.55 14.66
N LYS A 209 11.05 1.65 15.06
CA LYS A 209 10.60 2.17 16.35
C LYS A 209 9.89 1.08 17.14
N THR A 210 10.20 0.96 18.43
CA THR A 210 9.50 0.05 19.35
C THR A 210 8.03 0.45 19.53
N LYS A 211 7.14 -0.54 19.57
CA LYS A 211 5.71 -0.36 19.90
C LYS A 211 5.42 -0.56 21.39
N SER A 212 6.29 -1.27 22.08
CA SER A 212 6.18 -1.71 23.48
C SER A 212 7.58 -1.93 24.03
N ASP A 213 7.72 -2.11 25.35
CA ASP A 213 9.02 -2.38 25.96
C ASP A 213 9.62 -3.68 25.39
N VAL A 214 10.66 -3.50 24.59
CA VAL A 214 11.43 -4.61 24.03
C VAL A 214 12.55 -4.78 25.04
N GLY A 215 12.39 -5.76 25.95
CA GLY A 215 13.43 -6.12 26.91
C GLY A 215 14.78 -6.35 26.23
N ALA A 216 15.86 -6.59 26.99
CA ALA A 216 17.23 -6.62 26.46
C ALA A 216 17.39 -7.46 25.17
N PHE A 217 17.37 -6.79 24.01
CA PHE A 217 17.49 -7.39 22.69
C PHE A 217 18.87 -7.06 22.16
N GLN A 218 19.66 -8.09 21.89
CA GLN A 218 21.02 -7.94 21.38
C GLN A 218 20.95 -7.92 19.85
N LEU A 219 21.01 -6.72 19.27
CA LEU A 219 21.29 -6.53 17.84
C LEU A 219 22.81 -6.50 17.65
N ASP A 220 23.32 -7.23 16.67
CA ASP A 220 24.76 -7.33 16.39
C ASP A 220 25.40 -5.93 16.21
N ASP A 221 26.45 -5.68 16.98
CA ASP A 221 27.53 -4.66 17.06
C ASP A 221 27.43 -3.24 16.41
N ILE A 222 26.45 -2.91 15.56
CA ILE A 222 26.36 -1.61 14.86
C ILE A 222 25.32 -0.68 15.50
N THR A 223 24.45 -1.19 16.37
CA THR A 223 23.43 -0.36 17.01
C THR A 223 24.06 0.49 18.10
N SER A 224 24.29 1.77 17.81
CA SER A 224 24.49 2.75 18.88
C SER A 224 23.22 2.76 19.72
N ASN A 225 23.29 2.16 20.90
CA ASN A 225 22.23 2.15 21.89
C ASN A 225 21.89 3.60 22.24
N LEU A 226 20.89 4.19 21.56
CA LEU A 226 20.17 5.37 22.04
C LEU A 226 19.25 4.93 23.18
N THR A 227 19.84 4.38 24.24
CA THR A 227 19.16 4.08 25.47
C THR A 227 19.06 5.36 26.27
N ASN A 228 17.84 5.87 26.42
CA ASN A 228 17.45 6.48 27.67
C ASN A 228 15.96 6.23 27.92
N GLY A 229 15.70 5.10 28.58
CA GLY A 229 14.80 5.02 29.73
C GLY A 229 13.30 5.30 29.56
N ASN A 230 12.75 5.40 28.35
CA ASN A 230 11.30 5.47 28.14
C ASN A 230 10.93 4.79 26.81
N GLU A 231 9.70 4.28 26.76
CA GLU A 231 9.01 3.34 25.84
C GLU A 231 9.19 3.47 24.30
N ASP A 232 10.08 4.32 23.80
CA ASP A 232 10.24 4.60 22.37
C ASP A 232 11.71 4.63 21.93
N VAL A 233 12.24 3.46 21.52
CA VAL A 233 13.59 3.29 20.96
C VAL A 233 13.53 3.33 19.43
N LEU A 234 14.35 4.19 18.82
CA LEU A 234 14.63 4.18 17.39
C LEU A 234 15.91 3.36 17.13
N ALA A 235 15.79 2.26 16.40
CA ALA A 235 16.90 1.40 16.01
C ALA A 235 17.16 1.50 14.50
N ILE A 236 18.43 1.38 14.13
CA ILE A 236 18.89 1.23 12.75
C ILE A 236 19.25 -0.23 12.57
N ILE A 237 18.50 -0.94 11.73
CA ILE A 237 18.63 -2.39 11.57
C ILE A 237 18.93 -2.70 10.11
N SER A 238 19.81 -3.67 9.84
CA SER A 238 20.02 -4.14 8.47
C SER A 238 18.72 -4.72 7.91
N SER A 239 18.47 -4.51 6.62
CA SER A 239 17.27 -5.02 5.97
C SER A 239 17.20 -6.55 6.05
N THR A 240 18.32 -7.26 5.91
CA THR A 240 18.41 -8.72 6.14
C THR A 240 17.84 -9.15 7.50
N HIS A 241 18.13 -8.41 8.56
CA HIS A 241 17.61 -8.68 9.90
C HIS A 241 16.22 -8.11 10.12
N ALA A 242 15.80 -7.05 9.42
CA ALA A 242 14.47 -6.50 9.56
C ALA A 242 13.41 -7.41 8.92
N TRP A 243 13.69 -8.01 7.76
CA TRP A 243 12.70 -8.73 6.94
C TRP A 243 12.77 -10.26 7.03
N SER A 244 13.68 -10.82 7.84
CA SER A 244 13.82 -12.28 8.03
C SER A 244 12.61 -12.89 8.76
N PRO A 245 12.16 -14.12 8.41
CA PRO A 245 11.13 -14.85 9.16
C PRO A 245 11.48 -15.09 10.64
N SER A 246 12.77 -15.11 10.97
CA SER A 246 13.28 -15.25 12.35
C SER A 246 13.41 -13.91 13.08
N ALA A 247 13.18 -12.80 12.39
CA ALA A 247 13.30 -11.47 12.96
C ALA A 247 12.09 -11.15 13.85
N VAL A 248 12.36 -11.06 15.15
CA VAL A 248 11.42 -10.59 16.18
C VAL A 248 10.84 -9.20 15.85
N ILE A 249 11.53 -8.43 15.00
CA ILE A 249 11.21 -7.04 14.59
C ILE A 249 9.96 -6.94 13.69
N LEU A 250 9.58 -8.00 12.97
CA LEU A 250 8.34 -8.00 12.19
C LEU A 250 7.23 -8.87 12.76
N SER A 251 7.51 -9.67 13.80
CA SER A 251 6.42 -10.19 14.62
C SER A 251 5.71 -8.96 15.20
N ASP A 252 4.40 -8.88 14.97
CA ASP A 252 3.57 -7.69 15.16
C ASP A 252 3.67 -7.00 16.54
N ARG A 253 4.28 -7.71 17.49
CA ARG A 253 4.25 -7.48 18.92
C ARG A 253 5.16 -6.34 19.41
N PHE A 254 6.23 -5.98 18.71
CA PHE A 254 7.29 -5.15 19.33
C PHE A 254 7.85 -3.98 18.51
N TRP A 255 7.81 -3.99 17.17
CA TRP A 255 8.45 -2.94 16.36
C TRP A 255 7.60 -2.47 15.17
N SER A 256 7.86 -1.25 14.72
CA SER A 256 7.24 -0.61 13.56
C SER A 256 8.28 0.10 12.71
N VAL A 257 8.19 -0.02 11.38
CA VAL A 257 9.13 0.66 10.47
C VAL A 257 8.76 2.14 10.35
N VAL A 258 9.78 3.00 10.40
CA VAL A 258 9.67 4.46 10.38
C VAL A 258 10.34 5.00 9.13
N THR A 259 9.73 6.00 8.50
CA THR A 259 10.32 6.67 7.35
C THR A 259 11.50 7.56 7.77
N HIS A 260 12.41 7.86 6.83
CA HIS A 260 13.54 8.74 7.10
C HIS A 260 13.10 10.14 7.59
N GLU A 261 12.02 10.69 7.03
CA GLU A 261 11.45 11.98 7.45
C GLU A 261 10.92 11.93 8.89
N GLU A 262 10.20 10.86 9.25
CA GLU A 262 9.72 10.65 10.61
C GLU A 262 10.88 10.43 11.59
N ALA A 263 11.94 9.72 11.17
CA ALA A 263 13.14 9.52 11.97
C ALA A 263 13.88 10.84 12.23
N ILE A 264 14.06 11.69 11.20
CA ILE A 264 14.64 13.03 11.36
C ILE A 264 13.79 13.89 12.31
N GLY A 265 12.47 13.95 12.08
CA GLY A 265 11.58 14.71 12.95
C GLY A 265 11.65 14.25 14.41
N TRP A 266 11.78 12.95 14.64
CA TRP A 266 12.00 12.37 15.97
C TRP A 266 13.32 12.79 16.61
N LEU A 267 14.40 12.75 15.84
CA LEU A 267 15.73 13.10 16.33
C LEU A 267 15.85 14.58 16.64
N ASP A 268 15.26 15.44 15.82
CA ASP A 268 15.22 16.89 16.05
C ASP A 268 14.39 17.28 17.28
N MET A 269 13.39 16.45 17.67
CA MET A 269 12.60 16.66 18.89
C MET A 269 13.30 16.22 20.19
N LYS A 270 14.43 15.49 20.11
CA LYS A 270 15.17 15.00 21.29
C LYS A 270 16.34 15.94 21.60
N PRO A 271 16.35 16.63 22.77
CA PRO A 271 17.45 17.53 23.11
C PRO A 271 18.76 16.74 23.27
N GLY A 272 19.76 17.09 22.44
CA GLY A 272 21.13 16.56 22.55
C GLY A 272 21.58 15.58 21.46
N ILE A 273 20.72 15.22 20.50
CA ILE A 273 21.09 14.36 19.37
C ILE A 273 21.20 15.23 18.11
N SER A 274 22.42 15.37 17.57
CA SER A 274 22.62 16.08 16.30
C SER A 274 22.40 15.12 15.14
N THR A 275 21.46 15.45 14.25
CA THR A 275 21.13 14.74 13.00
C THR A 275 22.28 14.71 11.98
N SER A 276 23.38 15.41 12.24
CA SER A 276 24.56 15.51 11.37
C SER A 276 25.36 14.22 11.17
N LYS A 277 25.04 13.13 11.88
CA LYS A 277 25.70 11.81 11.76
C LYS A 277 24.91 10.75 10.97
N LEU A 278 23.77 11.10 10.38
CA LEU A 278 22.88 10.15 9.70
C LEU A 278 22.89 10.26 8.17
N LEU A 279 23.82 11.05 7.61
CA LEU A 279 24.12 11.12 6.18
C LEU A 279 25.35 10.28 5.83
#